data_AF-A0A3B8R471-F1
#
_entry.id   AF-A0A3B8R471-F1
#
_cell.length_a   1.000
_cell.length_b   1.000
_cell.length_c   1.000
_cell.angle_alpha   90.00
_cell.angle_beta   90.00
_cell.angle_gamma   90.00
#
_symmetry.space_group_name_H-M   'P 1'
#
loop_
_entity.id
_entity.type
_entity.pdbx_description
1 polymer ?
#
loop_
_entity_poly.entity_id
_entity_poly.type
_entity_poly.pdbx_seq_one_letter_code
_entity_poly.pdbx_strand_id
1 'polypeptide(L)'
;SIGKERLIERHLRRLKAAGVDEVVVNLYYLGSQIKAQLGDGRSYGVRIVYSEESSLLDTGGGARAALSLLGNDAPFLMISSDVVTDFDFRALTQLSPDLAHLVLVQNPAHHPSGDFSLNAKGAVLPGSALTYSGIGVIAPALIQSSTKACFAMREVLFPAAEQGRLTGCVHDGYWSDVGTPDRLQNTQADFEAGLCR
;
A
#
# COMPACT_ATOMS: atom_id res chain seq x y z
N SER A 1 -8.83 11.42 -10.81
CA SER A 1 -9.63 10.21 -11.09
C SER A 1 -9.06 9.50 -12.30
N ILE A 2 -9.21 8.18 -12.36
CA ILE A 2 -8.91 7.37 -13.55
C ILE A 2 -10.25 6.88 -14.11
N GLY A 3 -10.54 7.24 -15.35
CA GLY A 3 -11.91 7.16 -15.87
C GLY A 3 -12.88 7.97 -14.99
N LYS A 4 -13.97 7.32 -14.58
CA LYS A 4 -15.02 7.94 -13.74
C LYS A 4 -14.83 7.73 -12.24
N GLU A 5 -13.79 7.01 -11.83
CA GLU A 5 -13.60 6.61 -10.43
C GLU A 5 -12.40 7.29 -9.79
N ARG A 6 -12.56 7.70 -8.52
CA ARG A 6 -11.44 8.21 -7.73
C ARG A 6 -10.52 7.06 -7.31
N LEU A 7 -9.23 7.32 -7.13
CA LEU A 7 -8.23 6.29 -6.84
C LEU A 7 -8.62 5.43 -5.62
N ILE A 8 -8.96 6.08 -4.51
CA ILE A 8 -9.36 5.39 -3.28
C ILE A 8 -10.65 4.58 -3.44
N GLU A 9 -11.61 5.02 -4.26
CA GLU A 9 -12.86 4.28 -4.52
C GLU A 9 -12.58 2.97 -5.25
N ARG A 10 -11.64 3.00 -6.22
CA ARG A 10 -11.17 1.79 -6.92
C ARG A 10 -10.59 0.77 -5.95
N HIS A 11 -9.77 1.23 -4.99
CA HIS A 11 -9.21 0.35 -3.96
C HIS A 11 -10.29 -0.26 -3.07
N LEU A 12 -11.24 0.54 -2.57
CA LEU A 12 -12.30 0.04 -1.69
C LEU A 12 -13.11 -1.09 -2.36
N ARG A 13 -13.49 -0.91 -3.63
CA ARG A 13 -14.22 -1.95 -4.38
C ARG A 13 -13.40 -3.21 -4.59
N ARG A 14 -12.10 -3.07 -4.89
CA ARG A 14 -11.20 -4.20 -5.11
C ARG A 14 -10.85 -4.94 -3.83
N LEU A 15 -10.67 -4.22 -2.73
CA LEU A 15 -10.53 -4.80 -1.39
C LEU A 15 -11.77 -5.61 -1.03
N LYS A 16 -12.98 -5.08 -1.29
CA LYS A 16 -14.21 -5.85 -1.09
C LYS A 16 -14.26 -7.10 -1.97
N ALA A 17 -13.92 -6.98 -3.25
CA ALA A 17 -13.86 -8.12 -4.16
C ALA A 17 -12.83 -9.19 -3.72
N ALA A 18 -11.82 -8.78 -2.95
CA ALA A 18 -10.85 -9.68 -2.34
C ALA A 18 -11.31 -10.30 -1.00
N GLY A 19 -12.49 -9.92 -0.49
CA GLY A 19 -13.03 -10.43 0.77
C GLY A 19 -12.65 -9.60 2.01
N VAL A 20 -12.13 -8.38 1.84
CA VAL A 20 -11.88 -7.47 2.96
C VAL A 20 -13.19 -6.76 3.35
N ASP A 21 -13.51 -6.81 4.64
CA ASP A 21 -14.73 -6.20 5.19
C ASP A 21 -14.47 -4.89 5.95
N GLU A 22 -13.26 -4.65 6.45
CA GLU A 22 -12.89 -3.46 7.21
C GLU A 22 -11.62 -2.81 6.64
N VAL A 23 -11.65 -1.48 6.51
CA VAL A 23 -10.54 -0.69 5.96
C VAL A 23 -10.28 0.50 6.88
N VAL A 24 -9.04 0.69 7.29
CA VAL A 24 -8.61 1.91 7.97
C VAL A 24 -8.03 2.88 6.94
N VAL A 25 -8.52 4.11 6.93
CA VAL A 25 -8.02 5.19 6.06
C VAL A 25 -7.38 6.26 6.93
N ASN A 26 -6.07 6.48 6.76
CA ASN A 26 -5.38 7.59 7.42
C ASN A 26 -5.68 8.92 6.70
N LEU A 27 -5.94 9.97 7.46
CA LEU A 27 -6.36 11.27 6.96
C LEU A 27 -5.50 12.39 7.55
N TYR A 28 -4.93 13.22 6.68
CA TYR A 28 -4.27 14.46 7.07
C TYR A 28 -4.83 15.64 6.24
N TYR A 29 -4.24 15.89 5.06
CA TYR A 29 -4.66 16.98 4.19
C TYR A 29 -6.06 16.75 3.60
N LEU A 30 -6.96 17.72 3.78
CA LEU A 30 -8.36 17.70 3.33
C LEU A 30 -9.15 16.45 3.78
N GLY A 31 -8.80 15.87 4.93
CA GLY A 31 -9.43 14.65 5.44
C GLY A 31 -10.95 14.72 5.57
N SER A 32 -11.49 15.90 5.91
CA SER A 32 -12.94 16.13 6.00
C SER A 32 -13.66 15.92 4.67
N GLN A 33 -13.04 16.28 3.54
CA GLN A 33 -13.61 16.06 2.21
C GLN A 33 -13.63 14.57 1.85
N ILE A 34 -12.55 13.84 2.18
CA ILE A 34 -12.48 12.40 1.97
C ILE A 34 -13.57 11.69 2.79
N LYS A 35 -13.69 12.03 4.08
CA LYS A 35 -14.71 11.46 4.97
C LYS A 35 -16.13 11.76 4.48
N ALA A 36 -16.40 12.99 4.05
CA ALA A 36 -17.69 13.36 3.47
C ALA A 36 -18.01 12.59 2.18
N GLN A 37 -17.00 12.34 1.34
CA GLN A 37 -17.17 11.64 0.08
C GLN A 37 -17.32 10.12 0.24
N LEU A 38 -16.59 9.50 1.17
CA LEU A 38 -16.56 8.05 1.35
C LEU A 38 -17.58 7.55 2.39
N GLY A 39 -18.04 8.41 3.29
CA GLY A 39 -18.99 8.05 4.33
C GLY A 39 -18.41 6.99 5.27
N ASP A 40 -19.15 5.94 5.57
CA ASP A 40 -18.68 4.82 6.39
C ASP A 40 -18.28 3.58 5.55
N GLY A 41 -18.20 3.72 4.23
CA GLY A 41 -17.79 2.66 3.33
C GLY A 41 -18.91 1.76 2.81
N ARG A 42 -20.15 1.85 3.33
CA ARG A 42 -21.24 0.92 2.98
C ARG A 42 -21.54 0.88 1.48
N SER A 43 -21.41 2.01 0.77
CA SER A 43 -21.59 2.09 -0.70
C SER A 43 -20.50 1.34 -1.51
N TYR A 44 -19.41 0.95 -0.86
CA TYR A 44 -18.32 0.15 -1.42
C TYR A 44 -18.31 -1.28 -0.86
N GLY A 45 -19.24 -1.63 0.04
CA GLY A 45 -19.36 -2.97 0.63
C GLY A 45 -18.40 -3.27 1.78
N VAL A 46 -17.70 -2.26 2.29
CA VAL A 46 -16.76 -2.35 3.42
C VAL A 46 -17.20 -1.43 4.56
N ARG A 47 -16.63 -1.63 5.76
CA ARG A 47 -16.65 -0.67 6.86
C ARG A 47 -15.36 0.15 6.82
N ILE A 48 -15.49 1.48 6.75
CA ILE A 48 -14.33 2.38 6.86
C ILE A 48 -14.21 2.90 8.29
N VAL A 49 -13.00 2.82 8.83
CA VAL A 49 -12.59 3.49 10.06
C VAL A 49 -11.55 4.53 9.69
N TYR A 50 -11.63 5.73 10.28
CA TYR A 50 -10.73 6.83 9.95
C TYR A 50 -9.68 7.03 11.04
N SER A 51 -8.42 7.13 10.65
CA SER A 51 -7.31 7.51 11.51
C SER A 51 -6.91 8.95 11.18
N GLU A 52 -7.35 9.93 11.97
CA GLU A 52 -7.08 11.35 11.71
C GLU A 52 -5.74 11.77 12.32
N GLU A 53 -4.85 12.30 11.50
CA GLU A 53 -3.52 12.77 11.89
C GLU A 53 -3.56 14.30 12.14
N SER A 54 -3.10 14.76 13.30
CA SER A 54 -3.00 16.19 13.61
C SER A 54 -1.78 16.86 12.97
N SER A 55 -0.80 16.07 12.53
CA SER A 55 0.44 16.47 11.86
C SER A 55 0.83 15.38 10.86
N LEU A 56 1.60 15.72 9.82
CA LEU A 56 2.09 14.72 8.87
C LEU A 56 3.02 13.70 9.56
N LEU A 57 2.58 12.44 9.67
CA LEU A 57 3.35 11.37 10.33
C LEU A 57 4.20 10.51 9.37
N ASP A 58 4.13 10.79 8.07
CA ASP A 58 4.66 9.91 7.01
C ASP A 58 4.00 8.51 7.09
N THR A 59 4.35 7.63 6.16
CA THR A 59 3.65 6.38 5.89
C THR A 59 3.76 5.39 7.06
N GLY A 60 4.95 5.28 7.67
CA GLY A 60 5.19 4.40 8.81
C GLY A 60 4.56 4.93 10.10
N GLY A 61 4.63 6.25 10.31
CA GLY A 61 3.99 6.90 11.45
C GLY A 61 2.46 6.86 11.39
N GLY A 62 1.88 7.07 10.22
CA GLY A 62 0.44 6.91 9.99
C GLY A 62 -0.04 5.47 10.25
N ALA A 63 0.70 4.47 9.76
CA ALA A 63 0.42 3.06 10.07
C ALA A 63 0.49 2.78 11.58
N ARG A 64 1.47 3.37 12.28
CA ARG A 64 1.59 3.25 13.74
C ARG A 64 0.39 3.82 14.47
N ALA A 65 -0.07 5.01 14.08
CA ALA A 65 -1.24 5.65 14.68
C ALA A 65 -2.52 4.82 14.47
N ALA A 66 -2.60 4.09 13.35
CA ALA A 66 -3.72 3.24 12.98
C ALA A 66 -3.71 1.84 13.62
N LEU A 67 -2.61 1.38 14.24
CA LEU A 67 -2.51 0.00 14.77
C LEU A 67 -3.64 -0.38 15.74
N SER A 68 -4.04 0.55 16.61
CA SER A 68 -5.13 0.31 17.56
C SER A 68 -6.49 0.10 16.89
N LEU A 69 -6.67 0.60 15.66
CA LEU A 69 -7.86 0.43 14.84
C LEU A 69 -7.80 -0.86 14.00
N LEU A 70 -6.59 -1.27 13.59
CA LEU A 70 -6.34 -2.48 12.78
C LEU A 70 -6.35 -3.78 13.60
N GLY A 71 -6.29 -3.67 14.92
CA GLY A 71 -6.00 -4.79 15.81
C GLY A 71 -4.49 -4.95 15.96
N ASN A 72 -4.00 -5.02 17.21
CA ASN A 72 -2.57 -4.90 17.49
C ASN A 72 -1.76 -6.18 17.16
N ASP A 73 -2.42 -7.30 16.88
CA ASP A 73 -1.77 -8.62 16.88
C ASP A 73 -1.80 -9.32 15.51
N ALA A 74 -2.70 -8.93 14.60
CA ALA A 74 -2.85 -9.59 13.31
C ALA A 74 -2.15 -8.79 12.19
N PRO A 75 -1.52 -9.47 11.21
CA PRO A 75 -1.05 -8.80 10.00
C PRO A 75 -2.21 -8.15 9.24
N PHE A 76 -1.91 -7.02 8.58
CA PHE A 76 -2.89 -6.27 7.81
C PHE A 76 -2.38 -5.97 6.41
N LEU A 77 -3.32 -5.83 5.46
CA LEU A 77 -3.03 -5.34 4.12
C LEU A 77 -2.72 -3.84 4.18
N MET A 78 -1.61 -3.45 3.59
CA MET A 78 -1.23 -2.05 3.41
C MET A 78 -1.15 -1.75 1.93
N ILE A 79 -1.85 -0.70 1.49
CA ILE A 79 -1.95 -0.30 0.08
C ILE A 79 -1.79 1.22 0.02
N SER A 80 -0.84 1.70 -0.78
CA SER A 80 -0.71 3.13 -1.07
C SER A 80 -1.91 3.60 -1.90
N SER A 81 -2.57 4.66 -1.44
CA SER A 81 -3.84 5.14 -2.04
C SER A 81 -3.69 5.83 -3.40
N ASP A 82 -2.45 6.13 -3.79
CA ASP A 82 -2.06 6.72 -5.07
C ASP A 82 -1.66 5.67 -6.12
N VAL A 83 -1.68 4.38 -5.79
CA VAL A 83 -1.28 3.32 -6.71
C VAL A 83 -2.46 2.88 -7.57
N VAL A 84 -2.23 2.78 -8.88
CA VAL A 84 -3.14 2.12 -9.82
C VAL A 84 -2.47 0.83 -10.27
N THR A 85 -3.15 -0.30 -10.09
CA THR A 85 -2.59 -1.62 -10.40
C THR A 85 -3.66 -2.58 -10.89
N ASP A 86 -3.31 -3.71 -11.47
CA ASP A 86 -4.21 -4.86 -11.69
C ASP A 86 -3.92 -6.04 -10.74
N PHE A 87 -3.01 -5.87 -9.78
CA PHE A 87 -2.65 -6.91 -8.80
C PHE A 87 -3.88 -7.44 -8.03
N ASP A 88 -3.98 -8.77 -7.91
CA ASP A 88 -5.11 -9.42 -7.22
C ASP A 88 -4.86 -9.52 -5.71
N PHE A 89 -5.53 -8.65 -4.95
CA PHE A 89 -5.38 -8.61 -3.49
C PHE A 89 -5.78 -9.91 -2.78
N ARG A 90 -6.55 -10.81 -3.42
CA ARG A 90 -6.88 -12.14 -2.84
C ARG A 90 -5.63 -12.94 -2.51
N ALA A 91 -4.57 -12.78 -3.32
CA ALA A 91 -3.28 -13.45 -3.12
C ALA A 91 -2.62 -13.11 -1.78
N LEU A 92 -3.02 -12.00 -1.14
CA LEU A 92 -2.44 -11.51 0.10
C LEU A 92 -3.29 -11.83 1.34
N THR A 93 -4.58 -12.09 1.18
CA THR A 93 -5.54 -12.17 2.30
C THR A 93 -5.29 -13.29 3.31
N GLN A 94 -4.57 -14.34 2.93
CA GLN A 94 -4.26 -15.50 3.78
C GLN A 94 -2.79 -15.55 4.20
N LEU A 95 -2.00 -14.52 3.87
CA LEU A 95 -0.58 -14.50 4.22
C LEU A 95 -0.39 -14.07 5.68
N SER A 96 0.50 -14.76 6.37
CA SER A 96 0.95 -14.42 7.71
C SER A 96 2.48 -14.39 7.74
N PRO A 97 3.11 -13.33 7.20
CA PRO A 97 4.55 -13.20 7.18
C PRO A 97 5.13 -12.97 8.58
N ASP A 98 6.43 -13.15 8.72
CA ASP A 98 7.16 -12.81 9.96
C ASP A 98 7.10 -11.30 10.26
N LEU A 99 7.63 -10.46 9.36
CA LEU A 99 7.50 -9.00 9.47
C LEU A 99 6.71 -8.37 8.32
N ALA A 100 6.97 -8.77 7.07
CA ALA A 100 6.14 -8.38 5.94
C ALA A 100 6.23 -9.33 4.74
N HIS A 101 5.21 -9.27 3.91
CA HIS A 101 5.22 -9.76 2.53
C HIS A 101 5.02 -8.58 1.58
N LEU A 102 6.01 -8.27 0.74
CA LEU A 102 5.98 -7.12 -0.16
C LEU A 102 5.61 -7.54 -1.58
N VAL A 103 4.73 -6.77 -2.23
CA VAL A 103 4.57 -6.82 -3.67
C VAL A 103 5.60 -5.89 -4.29
N LEU A 104 6.48 -6.43 -5.12
CA LEU A 104 7.55 -5.72 -5.81
C LEU A 104 7.23 -5.58 -7.29
N VAL A 105 7.75 -4.53 -7.92
CA VAL A 105 7.62 -4.28 -9.36
C VAL A 105 8.98 -3.99 -9.98
N GLN A 106 9.07 -4.08 -11.31
CA GLN A 106 10.24 -3.59 -12.04
C GLN A 106 10.45 -2.10 -11.76
N ASN A 107 11.71 -1.67 -11.75
CA ASN A 107 12.03 -0.27 -11.49
C ASN A 107 11.38 0.65 -12.53
N PRO A 108 10.53 1.59 -12.12
CA PRO A 108 9.97 2.56 -13.04
C PRO A 108 11.05 3.59 -13.42
N ALA A 109 10.82 4.31 -14.53
CA ALA A 109 11.79 5.29 -15.05
C ALA A 109 12.15 6.41 -14.05
N HIS A 110 11.21 6.78 -13.17
CA HIS A 110 11.43 7.78 -12.12
C HIS A 110 12.10 7.22 -10.86
N HIS A 111 12.29 5.90 -10.76
CA HIS A 111 12.99 5.25 -9.66
C HIS A 111 13.95 4.14 -10.15
N PRO A 112 14.96 4.50 -10.97
CA PRO A 112 15.84 3.51 -11.61
C PRO A 112 16.73 2.74 -10.63
N SER A 113 16.97 3.31 -9.45
CA SER A 113 17.80 2.71 -8.40
C SER A 113 17.13 1.58 -7.64
N GLY A 114 15.79 1.42 -7.75
CA GLY A 114 15.05 0.41 -6.99
C GLY A 114 15.21 0.50 -5.48
N ASP A 115 14.63 -0.46 -4.78
CA ASP A 115 14.64 -0.57 -3.32
C ASP A 115 15.22 -1.91 -2.82
N PHE A 116 14.95 -2.99 -3.56
CA PHE A 116 15.17 -4.36 -3.09
C PHE A 116 15.61 -5.30 -4.21
N SER A 117 16.05 -6.49 -3.81
CA SER A 117 16.17 -7.67 -4.66
C SER A 117 15.30 -8.81 -4.09
N LEU A 118 14.87 -9.73 -4.94
CA LEU A 118 14.11 -10.93 -4.54
C LEU A 118 14.88 -12.18 -4.95
N ASN A 119 15.07 -13.12 -4.01
CA ASN A 119 15.70 -14.39 -4.33
C ASN A 119 14.67 -15.46 -4.77
N ALA A 120 15.16 -16.60 -5.29
CA ALA A 120 14.32 -17.69 -5.78
C ALA A 120 13.41 -18.35 -4.72
N LYS A 121 13.64 -18.09 -3.43
CA LYS A 121 12.80 -18.58 -2.32
C LYS A 121 11.77 -17.54 -1.86
N GLY A 122 11.67 -16.40 -2.55
CA GLY A 122 10.76 -15.32 -2.20
C GLY A 122 11.21 -14.47 -1.01
N ALA A 123 12.48 -14.55 -0.59
CA ALA A 123 13.01 -13.66 0.44
C ALA A 123 13.42 -12.32 -0.19
N VAL A 124 13.01 -11.23 0.46
CA VAL A 124 13.35 -9.86 0.05
C VAL A 124 14.66 -9.47 0.72
N LEU A 125 15.59 -8.98 -0.08
CA LEU A 125 16.95 -8.63 0.31
C LEU A 125 17.25 -7.17 -0.04
N PRO A 126 18.21 -6.54 0.64
CA PRO A 126 18.78 -5.27 0.18
C PRO A 126 19.26 -5.40 -1.27
N GLY A 127 18.94 -4.41 -2.10
CA GLY A 127 19.27 -4.45 -3.52
C GLY A 127 18.65 -3.29 -4.28
N SER A 128 18.75 -3.34 -5.59
CA SER A 128 18.33 -2.25 -6.49
C SER A 128 17.58 -2.76 -7.72
N ALA A 129 17.22 -4.06 -7.75
CA ALA A 129 16.64 -4.68 -8.93
C ALA A 129 15.13 -4.40 -9.07
N LEU A 130 14.46 -4.17 -7.95
CA LEU A 130 13.01 -4.07 -7.85
C LEU A 130 12.60 -2.92 -6.94
N THR A 131 11.44 -2.32 -7.21
CA THR A 131 10.83 -1.25 -6.42
C THR A 131 9.68 -1.79 -5.58
N TYR A 132 9.52 -1.28 -4.36
CA TYR A 132 8.36 -1.59 -3.54
C TYR A 132 7.12 -0.91 -4.12
N SER A 133 6.09 -1.69 -4.45
CA SER A 133 4.89 -1.20 -5.13
C SER A 133 3.97 -0.34 -4.26
N GLY A 134 4.25 -0.23 -2.96
CA GLY A 134 3.31 0.33 -1.98
C GLY A 134 2.19 -0.64 -1.55
N ILE A 135 2.25 -1.91 -1.97
CA ILE A 135 1.28 -2.96 -1.62
C ILE A 135 1.99 -4.08 -0.86
N GLY A 136 1.43 -4.50 0.28
CA GLY A 136 1.97 -5.64 1.02
C GLY A 136 1.08 -6.07 2.19
N VAL A 137 1.53 -7.13 2.87
CA VAL A 137 0.99 -7.57 4.16
C VAL A 137 2.02 -7.24 5.22
N ILE A 138 1.62 -6.48 6.23
CA ILE A 138 2.50 -5.94 7.27
C ILE A 138 2.11 -6.54 8.62
N ALA A 139 3.07 -7.14 9.32
CA ALA A 139 2.87 -7.52 10.71
C ALA A 139 3.03 -6.30 11.63
N PRO A 140 2.20 -6.14 12.68
CA PRO A 140 2.32 -5.03 13.63
C PRO A 140 3.72 -4.86 14.22
N ALA A 141 4.42 -5.98 14.44
CA ALA A 141 5.79 -6.01 14.96
C ALA A 141 6.80 -5.22 14.09
N LEU A 142 6.60 -5.16 12.77
CA LEU A 142 7.46 -4.35 11.89
C LEU A 142 7.31 -2.86 12.23
N ILE A 143 6.08 -2.37 12.33
CA ILE A 143 5.78 -0.96 12.61
C ILE A 143 6.23 -0.59 14.04
N GLN A 144 6.03 -1.51 14.99
CA GLN A 144 6.43 -1.34 16.39
C GLN A 144 7.95 -1.35 16.61
N SER A 145 8.74 -1.82 15.63
CA SER A 145 10.21 -1.82 15.73
C SER A 145 10.84 -0.43 15.73
N SER A 146 10.18 0.56 15.11
CA SER A 146 10.55 1.97 15.23
C SER A 146 10.11 2.50 16.59
N THR A 147 10.81 3.45 17.19
CA THR A 147 10.35 4.22 18.37
C THR A 147 9.83 5.61 17.99
N LYS A 148 9.98 6.02 16.73
CA LYS A 148 9.58 7.34 16.23
C LYS A 148 8.06 7.41 16.00
N ALA A 149 7.47 8.57 16.26
CA ALA A 149 6.09 8.84 15.89
C ALA A 149 5.92 9.15 14.39
N CYS A 150 6.91 9.82 13.78
CA CYS A 150 6.95 10.16 12.35
C CYS A 150 8.16 9.46 11.71
N PHE A 151 7.91 8.62 10.71
CA PHE A 151 8.94 7.87 10.00
C PHE A 151 8.43 7.27 8.69
N ALA A 152 9.33 7.13 7.73
CA ALA A 152 9.03 6.51 6.44
C ALA A 152 9.05 4.98 6.55
N MET A 153 8.28 4.28 5.71
CA MET A 153 8.26 2.81 5.69
C MET A 153 9.63 2.18 5.41
N ARG A 154 10.46 2.83 4.58
CA ARG A 154 11.84 2.39 4.30
C ARG A 154 12.70 2.25 5.57
N GLU A 155 12.45 3.06 6.59
CA GLU A 155 13.23 3.05 7.84
C GLU A 155 13.05 1.75 8.64
N VAL A 156 11.93 1.05 8.45
CA VAL A 156 11.68 -0.27 9.08
C VAL A 156 11.86 -1.42 8.09
N LEU A 157 11.54 -1.23 6.82
CA LEU A 157 11.68 -2.27 5.79
C LEU A 157 13.13 -2.62 5.49
N PHE A 158 14.02 -1.64 5.34
CA PHE A 158 15.42 -1.92 4.98
C PHE A 158 16.15 -2.73 6.06
N PRO A 159 16.08 -2.36 7.36
CA PRO A 159 16.66 -3.20 8.42
C PRO A 159 16.04 -4.60 8.50
N ALA A 160 14.74 -4.73 8.25
CA ALA A 160 14.08 -6.04 8.24
C ALA A 160 14.53 -6.92 7.05
N ALA A 161 14.80 -6.31 5.90
CA ALA A 161 15.37 -7.01 4.74
C ALA A 161 16.81 -7.48 5.01
N GLU A 162 17.64 -6.64 5.64
CA GLU A 162 19.00 -7.00 6.07
C GLU A 162 19.01 -8.20 7.04
N GLN A 163 17.97 -8.30 7.89
CA GLN A 163 17.78 -9.42 8.80
C GLN A 163 17.17 -10.68 8.14
N GLY A 164 16.79 -10.61 6.85
CA GLY A 164 16.17 -11.71 6.13
C GLY A 164 14.75 -12.05 6.61
N ARG A 165 14.03 -11.10 7.19
CA ARG A 165 12.70 -11.28 7.79
C ARG A 165 11.53 -10.84 6.90
N LEU A 166 11.85 -10.48 5.66
CA LEU A 166 10.88 -10.04 4.65
C LEU A 166 10.73 -11.10 3.56
N THR A 167 9.50 -11.32 3.14
CA THR A 167 9.17 -12.11 1.95
C THR A 167 8.52 -11.22 0.90
N GLY A 168 8.37 -11.70 -0.32
CA GLY A 168 7.69 -10.94 -1.36
C GLY A 168 7.45 -11.74 -2.64
N CYS A 169 6.75 -11.09 -3.56
CA CYS A 169 6.50 -11.55 -4.91
C CYS A 169 6.72 -10.40 -5.90
N VAL A 170 6.95 -10.75 -7.17
CA VAL A 170 7.00 -9.76 -8.25
C VAL A 170 5.63 -9.70 -8.92
N HIS A 171 5.12 -8.48 -9.10
CA HIS A 171 3.98 -8.19 -9.93
C HIS A 171 4.45 -7.71 -11.29
N ASP A 172 4.23 -8.54 -12.32
CA ASP A 172 4.58 -8.24 -13.71
C ASP A 172 3.42 -7.64 -14.52
N GLY A 173 2.28 -7.38 -13.86
CA GLY A 173 1.10 -6.74 -14.47
C GLY A 173 1.16 -5.21 -14.44
N TYR A 174 0.03 -4.56 -14.67
CA TYR A 174 -0.06 -3.11 -14.61
C TYR A 174 0.18 -2.57 -13.20
N TRP A 175 1.06 -1.58 -13.10
CA TRP A 175 1.29 -0.78 -11.90
C TRP A 175 1.75 0.63 -12.26
N SER A 176 1.20 1.62 -11.59
CA SER A 176 1.56 3.04 -11.71
C SER A 176 1.36 3.74 -10.37
N ASP A 177 2.31 4.56 -9.96
CA ASP A 177 2.22 5.40 -8.77
C ASP A 177 1.84 6.85 -9.15
N VAL A 178 0.62 7.25 -8.82
CA VAL A 178 0.03 8.52 -9.26
C VAL A 178 0.43 9.67 -8.33
N GLY A 179 1.72 9.91 -8.21
CA GLY A 179 2.26 10.96 -7.32
C GLY A 179 2.60 12.29 -8.01
N THR A 180 2.38 12.44 -9.32
CA THR A 180 2.55 13.71 -10.04
C THR A 180 1.44 13.92 -11.07
N PRO A 181 1.15 15.17 -11.50
CA PRO A 181 0.19 15.45 -12.57
C PRO A 181 0.50 14.69 -13.87
N ASP A 182 1.78 14.61 -14.26
CA ASP A 182 2.20 13.90 -15.47
C ASP A 182 1.94 12.39 -15.35
N ARG A 183 2.22 11.78 -14.19
CA ARG A 183 1.92 10.37 -13.93
C ARG A 183 0.43 10.10 -13.90
N LEU A 184 -0.38 11.04 -13.39
CA LEU A 184 -1.83 10.96 -13.49
C LEU A 184 -2.29 10.95 -14.95
N GLN A 185 -1.78 11.87 -15.77
CA GLN A 185 -2.13 11.96 -17.18
C GLN A 185 -1.75 10.69 -17.95
N ASN A 186 -0.54 10.16 -17.72
CA ASN A 186 -0.10 8.91 -18.33
C ASN A 186 -1.00 7.73 -17.92
N THR A 187 -1.34 7.62 -16.64
CA THR A 187 -2.22 6.57 -16.13
C THR A 187 -3.64 6.67 -16.72
N GLN A 188 -4.12 7.90 -16.97
CA GLN A 188 -5.40 8.11 -17.66
C GLN A 188 -5.35 7.64 -19.12
N ALA A 189 -4.27 7.95 -19.84
CA ALA A 189 -4.05 7.49 -21.21
C ALA A 189 -3.96 5.95 -21.27
N ASP A 190 -3.23 5.32 -20.34
CA ASP A 190 -3.13 3.87 -20.23
C ASP A 190 -4.50 3.21 -19.98
N PHE A 191 -5.32 3.82 -19.12
CA PHE A 191 -6.68 3.36 -18.85
C PHE A 191 -7.57 3.45 -20.09
N GLU A 192 -7.50 4.55 -20.84
CA GLU A 192 -8.23 4.73 -22.10
C GLU A 192 -7.76 3.74 -23.18
N ALA A 193 -6.47 3.41 -23.19
CA ALA A 193 -5.90 2.37 -24.05
C ALA A 193 -6.23 0.93 -23.59
N GLY A 194 -6.86 0.75 -22.43
CA GLY A 194 -7.25 -0.55 -21.88
C GLY A 194 -6.09 -1.36 -21.29
N LEU A 195 -4.96 -0.72 -21.02
CA LEU A 195 -3.78 -1.30 -20.35
C LEU A 195 -3.99 -1.42 -18.84
N CYS A 196 -4.80 -0.52 -18.27
CA CYS A 196 -5.30 -0.60 -16.90
C CYS A 196 -6.81 -0.87 -16.94
N ARG A 197 -7.30 -1.83 -16.14
CA ARG A 197 -8.74 -2.10 -15.99
C ARG A 197 -9.18 -1.90 -14.53
#